data_AF-A0A917M7K7-F1
#
_entry.id   AF-A0A917M7K7-F1
#
_cell.length_a   1.000
_cell.length_b   1.000
_cell.length_c   1.000
_cell.angle_alpha   90.00
_cell.angle_beta   90.00
_cell.angle_gamma   90.00
#
_symmetry.space_group_name_H-M   'P 1'
#
loop_
_entity.id
_entity.type
_entity.pdbx_description
1 polymer ?
#
loop_
_entity_poly.entity_id
_entity_poly.type
_entity_poly.pdbx_seq_one_letter_code
_entity_poly.pdbx_strand_id
1 'polypeptide(L)'
;MKRVDEDVKLLPREAEFTLGIIGGILGLFCSLLYIYFTFSLADEWVLKHFIPGLSRIIASVLVIWMAFKVQYEAKKAGAIFLVCGIWLLLLANVTKPAGIILIITGFMCLYRN
;
A
#
# COMPACT_ATOMS: atom_id res chain seq x y z
N MET A 1 -38.04 -19.59 -3.65
CA MET A 1 -36.76 -19.85 -4.36
C MET A 1 -35.62 -19.76 -3.36
N LYS A 2 -35.08 -20.91 -2.95
CA LYS A 2 -33.87 -21.02 -2.13
C LYS A 2 -32.66 -20.71 -3.05
N ARG A 3 -31.92 -19.63 -2.80
CA ARG A 3 -30.51 -19.57 -3.19
C ARG A 3 -29.70 -20.15 -2.04
N VAL A 4 -29.49 -21.45 -2.18
CA VAL A 4 -28.44 -22.20 -1.51
C VAL A 4 -27.13 -21.86 -2.26
N ASP A 5 -26.03 -21.77 -1.50
CA ASP A 5 -24.64 -21.64 -1.96
C ASP A 5 -24.13 -20.25 -2.37
N GLU A 6 -23.91 -19.38 -1.39
CA GLU A 6 -22.68 -18.56 -1.37
C GLU A 6 -22.10 -18.58 0.05
N ASP A 7 -21.84 -19.78 0.57
CA ASP A 7 -20.77 -19.94 1.54
C ASP A 7 -19.46 -19.63 0.79
N VAL A 8 -19.17 -18.35 0.58
CA VAL A 8 -17.84 -17.89 0.18
C VAL A 8 -16.95 -18.19 1.38
N LYS A 9 -16.45 -19.43 1.41
CA LYS A 9 -15.47 -19.90 2.37
C LYS A 9 -14.17 -19.13 2.06
N LEU A 10 -14.10 -17.91 2.57
CA LEU A 10 -12.92 -17.04 2.56
C LEU A 10 -11.84 -17.71 3.44
N LEU A 11 -11.13 -18.68 2.86
CA LEU A 11 -9.88 -19.20 3.43
C LEU A 11 -8.92 -18.03 3.75
N PRO A 12 -8.12 -18.12 4.82
CA PRO A 12 -7.57 -16.97 5.52
C PRO A 12 -6.75 -16.07 4.59
N ARG A 13 -7.34 -14.93 4.23
CA ARG A 13 -6.68 -13.78 3.57
C ARG A 13 -6.26 -12.73 4.61
N GLU A 14 -6.37 -13.08 5.89
CA GLU A 14 -6.11 -12.17 7.00
C GLU A 14 -4.67 -11.69 7.03
N ALA A 15 -3.70 -12.55 6.67
CA ALA A 15 -2.31 -12.13 6.60
C ALA A 15 -2.08 -11.09 5.50
N GLU A 16 -2.59 -11.33 4.29
CA GLU A 16 -2.45 -10.40 3.15
C GLU A 16 -3.19 -9.08 3.39
N PHE A 17 -4.39 -9.17 3.96
CA PHE A 17 -5.18 -8.03 4.37
C PHE A 17 -4.45 -7.21 5.44
N THR A 18 -4.04 -7.86 6.53
CA THR A 18 -3.36 -7.23 7.65
C THR A 18 -2.03 -6.61 7.22
N LEU A 19 -1.22 -7.31 6.44
CA LEU A 19 0.05 -6.79 5.95
C LEU A 19 -0.15 -5.65 4.94
N GLY A 20 -1.17 -5.72 4.08
CA GLY A 20 -1.55 -4.63 3.18
C GLY A 20 -1.98 -3.38 3.94
N ILE A 21 -2.82 -3.54 4.97
CA ILE A 21 -3.24 -2.45 5.87
C ILE A 21 -2.03 -1.86 6.61
N ILE A 22 -1.19 -2.69 7.22
CA ILE A 22 0.01 -2.24 7.96
C ILE A 22 0.96 -1.50 7.03
N GLY A 23 1.27 -2.07 5.86
CA GLY A 23 2.13 -1.43 4.87
C GLY A 23 1.57 -0.10 4.37
N GLY A 24 0.25 -0.04 4.13
CA GLY A 24 -0.45 1.18 3.73
C GLY A 24 -0.44 2.26 4.81
N ILE A 25 -0.80 1.92 6.06
CA ILE A 25 -0.82 2.88 7.18
C ILE A 25 0.59 3.38 7.49
N LEU A 26 1.58 2.47 7.52
CA LEU A 26 2.97 2.84 7.79
C LEU A 26 3.52 3.74 6.67
N GLY A 27 3.20 3.44 5.41
CA GLY A 27 3.53 4.30 4.27
C GLY A 27 2.91 5.69 4.39
N LEU A 28 1.63 5.77 4.79
CA LEU A 28 0.91 7.02 4.95
C LEU A 28 1.50 7.87 6.08
N PHE A 29 1.73 7.26 7.24
CA PHE A 29 2.31 7.92 8.41
C PHE A 29 3.72 8.45 8.12
N CYS A 30 4.60 7.63 7.54
CA CYS A 30 5.94 8.04 7.15
C CYS A 30 5.93 9.17 6.09
N SER A 31 4.95 9.18 5.18
CA SER A 31 4.82 10.22 4.16
C SER A 31 4.36 11.55 4.75
N LEU A 32 3.41 11.52 5.69
CA LEU A 32 2.96 12.70 6.43
C LEU A 32 4.09 13.29 7.28
N LEU A 33 4.80 12.45 8.03
CA LEU A 33 5.96 12.87 8.81
C LEU A 33 7.05 13.47 7.91
N TYR A 34 7.31 12.85 6.75
CA TYR A 34 8.28 13.39 5.81
C TYR A 34 7.92 14.81 5.39
N ILE A 35 6.67 15.04 4.94
CA ILE A 35 6.23 16.38 4.50
C ILE A 35 6.31 17.38 5.66
N TYR A 36 5.89 16.98 6.86
CA TYR A 36 5.94 17.82 8.05
C TYR A 36 7.36 18.25 8.39
N PHE A 37 8.31 17.30 8.46
CA PHE A 37 9.69 17.60 8.83
C PHE A 37 10.52 18.24 7.71
N THR A 38 10.19 18.00 6.44
CA THR A 38 10.89 18.67 5.33
C THR A 38 10.31 20.03 5.00
N PHE A 39 9.19 20.45 5.60
CA PHE A 39 8.49 21.68 5.26
C PHE A 39 9.41 22.90 5.22
N SER A 40 9.36 23.64 4.10
CA SER A 40 10.11 24.87 3.89
C SER A 40 9.32 25.82 2.99
N LEU A 41 9.51 27.13 3.19
CA LEU A 41 8.87 28.20 2.42
C LEU A 41 9.57 28.50 1.07
N ALA A 42 10.58 27.72 0.70
CA ALA A 42 11.31 27.90 -0.56
C ALA A 42 10.54 27.31 -1.76
N ASP A 43 10.55 27.99 -2.92
CA ASP A 43 9.84 27.51 -4.12
C ASP A 43 10.33 26.13 -4.60
N GLU A 44 11.62 25.83 -4.45
CA GLU A 44 12.19 24.53 -4.82
C GLU A 44 11.67 23.38 -3.93
N TRP A 45 11.13 23.69 -2.75
CA TRP A 45 10.62 22.69 -1.82
C TRP A 45 9.42 21.93 -2.40
N VAL A 46 8.55 22.63 -3.12
CA VAL A 46 7.33 22.05 -3.68
C VAL A 46 7.67 20.92 -4.65
N LEU A 47 8.61 21.18 -5.57
CA LEU A 47 9.04 20.21 -6.57
C LEU A 47 9.86 19.06 -5.97
N LYS A 48 10.76 19.36 -5.02
CA LYS A 48 11.71 18.37 -4.48
C LYS A 48 11.13 17.52 -3.34
N HIS A 49 10.15 18.01 -2.60
CA HIS A 49 9.67 17.35 -1.37
C HIS A 49 8.15 17.17 -1.34
N PHE A 50 7.37 18.20 -1.69
CA PHE A 50 5.92 18.14 -1.61
C PHE A 50 5.30 17.20 -2.64
N ILE A 51 5.62 17.34 -3.93
CA ILE A 51 5.08 16.48 -5.00
C ILE A 51 5.47 15.00 -4.75
N PRO A 52 6.74 14.66 -4.46
CA PRO A 52 7.11 13.30 -4.07
C PRO A 52 6.39 12.82 -2.82
N GLY A 53 6.19 13.69 -1.82
CA GLY A 53 5.42 13.39 -0.61
C GLY A 53 3.96 13.03 -0.92
N LEU A 54 3.30 13.84 -1.73
CA LEU A 54 1.91 13.63 -2.14
C LEU A 54 1.73 12.32 -2.92
N SER A 55 2.66 12.00 -3.82
CA SER A 55 2.62 10.72 -4.56
C SER A 55 2.68 9.50 -3.64
N ARG A 56 3.42 9.59 -2.51
CA ARG A 56 3.52 8.52 -1.52
C ARG A 56 2.24 8.38 -0.69
N ILE A 57 1.59 9.49 -0.37
CA ILE A 57 0.27 9.48 0.27
C ILE A 57 -0.73 8.76 -0.64
N ILE A 58 -0.76 9.12 -1.93
CA ILE A 58 -1.66 8.48 -2.91
C ILE A 58 -1.37 6.98 -3.02
N ALA A 59 -0.10 6.58 -3.13
CA ALA A 59 0.28 5.16 -3.16
C ALA A 59 -0.18 4.42 -1.90
N SER A 60 -0.06 5.05 -0.73
CA SER A 60 -0.47 4.46 0.54
C SER A 60 -2.00 4.30 0.65
N VAL A 61 -2.76 5.28 0.18
CA VAL A 61 -4.23 5.20 0.13
C VAL A 61 -4.70 4.12 -0.85
N LEU A 62 -4.08 4.02 -2.03
CA LEU A 62 -4.39 2.98 -3.01
C LEU A 62 -4.16 1.57 -2.46
N VAL A 63 -3.08 1.39 -1.72
CA VAL A 63 -2.77 0.13 -1.05
C VAL A 63 -3.82 -0.20 0.02
N ILE A 64 -4.19 0.76 0.88
CA ILE A 64 -5.22 0.54 1.89
C ILE A 64 -6.54 0.11 1.22
N TRP A 65 -6.93 0.80 0.15
CA TRP A 65 -8.13 0.45 -0.60
C TRP A 65 -8.05 -0.94 -1.24
N MET A 66 -6.91 -1.30 -1.83
CA MET A 66 -6.71 -2.64 -2.40
C MET A 66 -6.60 -3.75 -1.35
N ALA A 67 -6.17 -3.44 -0.12
CA ALA A 67 -6.19 -4.41 0.98
C ALA A 67 -7.60 -4.91 1.26
N PHE A 68 -8.60 -4.02 1.32
CA PHE A 68 -10.00 -4.45 1.43
C PHE A 68 -10.48 -5.29 0.25
N LYS A 69 -9.89 -5.12 -0.94
CA LYS A 69 -10.23 -5.87 -2.15
C LYS A 69 -9.43 -7.15 -2.35
N VAL A 70 -8.42 -7.42 -1.51
CA VAL A 70 -7.63 -8.66 -1.55
C VAL A 70 -8.53 -9.89 -1.40
N GLN A 71 -9.68 -9.74 -0.73
CA GLN A 71 -10.70 -10.77 -0.53
C GLN A 71 -11.50 -11.18 -1.76
N TYR A 72 -11.44 -10.39 -2.83
CA TYR A 72 -12.15 -10.67 -4.08
C TYR A 72 -11.16 -10.87 -5.23
N GLU A 73 -10.13 -10.02 -5.29
CA GLU A 73 -9.20 -9.95 -6.43
C GLU A 73 -7.72 -9.98 -5.98
N ALA A 74 -7.30 -11.07 -5.34
CA ALA A 74 -5.95 -11.20 -4.76
C ALA A 74 -4.82 -10.88 -5.76
N LYS A 75 -4.87 -11.39 -6.99
CA LYS A 75 -3.81 -11.13 -7.99
C LYS A 75 -3.71 -9.66 -8.41
N LYS A 76 -4.85 -8.97 -8.55
CA LYS A 76 -4.87 -7.52 -8.87
C LYS A 76 -4.38 -6.69 -7.68
N ALA A 77 -4.80 -7.04 -6.48
CA ALA A 77 -4.31 -6.41 -5.25
C ALA A 77 -2.80 -6.61 -5.09
N GLY A 78 -2.30 -7.82 -5.34
CA GLY A 78 -0.88 -8.15 -5.31
C GLY A 78 -0.04 -7.33 -6.29
N ALA A 79 -0.51 -7.17 -7.53
CA ALA A 79 0.15 -6.31 -8.51
C ALA A 79 0.23 -4.85 -8.03
N ILE A 80 -0.86 -4.32 -7.46
CA ILE A 80 -0.88 -2.95 -6.92
C ILE A 80 0.05 -2.82 -5.70
N PHE A 81 0.10 -3.81 -4.82
CA PHE A 81 1.04 -3.82 -3.69
C PHE A 81 2.50 -3.81 -4.14
N LEU A 82 2.84 -4.57 -5.19
CA LEU A 82 4.19 -4.52 -5.77
C LEU A 82 4.51 -3.13 -6.34
N VAL A 83 3.62 -2.56 -7.16
CA VAL A 83 3.84 -1.25 -7.79
C VAL A 83 3.99 -0.16 -6.73
N CYS A 84 3.08 -0.10 -5.76
CA CYS A 84 3.15 0.87 -4.67
C CYS A 84 4.34 0.62 -3.73
N GLY A 85 4.69 -0.66 -3.48
CA GLY A 85 5.84 -1.03 -2.67
C GLY A 85 7.16 -0.59 -3.29
N ILE A 86 7.35 -0.83 -4.60
CA ILE A 86 8.52 -0.36 -5.36
C ILE A 86 8.57 1.17 -5.36
N TRP A 87 7.42 1.83 -5.58
CA TRP A 87 7.35 3.29 -5.54
C TRP A 87 7.84 3.84 -4.19
N LEU A 88 7.34 3.29 -3.08
CA LEU A 88 7.75 3.70 -1.72
C LEU A 88 9.22 3.42 -1.41
N LEU A 89 9.84 2.42 -2.04
CA LEU A 89 11.29 2.14 -1.91
C LEU A 89 12.17 3.19 -2.60
N LEU A 90 11.72 3.74 -3.73
CA LEU A 90 12.51 4.65 -4.56
C LEU A 90 12.56 6.09 -4.03
N LEU A 91 11.57 6.50 -3.23
CA LEU A 91 11.38 7.92 -2.87
C LEU A 91 12.15 8.37 -1.63
N ALA A 92 12.00 7.69 -0.49
CA ALA A 92 12.62 8.12 0.75
C ALA A 92 12.96 6.95 1.67
N ASN A 93 14.06 7.07 2.41
CA ASN A 93 14.48 6.03 3.37
C ASN A 93 13.42 5.73 4.42
N VAL A 94 12.64 6.74 4.83
CA VAL A 94 11.59 6.60 5.85
C VAL A 94 10.43 5.72 5.39
N THR A 95 10.14 5.63 4.09
CA THR A 95 9.05 4.80 3.55
C THR A 95 9.50 3.40 3.15
N LYS A 96 10.80 3.08 3.25
CA LYS A 96 11.33 1.78 2.85
C LYS A 96 10.73 0.59 3.61
N PRO A 97 10.51 0.65 4.94
CA PRO A 97 9.89 -0.46 5.65
C PRO A 97 8.48 -0.79 5.13
N ALA A 98 7.67 0.23 4.84
CA ALA A 98 6.36 0.06 4.22
C ALA A 98 6.49 -0.60 2.83
N GLY A 99 7.44 -0.11 2.01
CA GLY A 99 7.71 -0.68 0.69
C GLY A 99 8.06 -2.16 0.73
N ILE A 100 8.92 -2.59 1.65
CA ILE A 100 9.31 -4.00 1.82
C ILE A 100 8.10 -4.87 2.19
N ILE A 101 7.31 -4.43 3.17
CA ILE A 101 6.10 -5.16 3.62
C ILE A 101 5.15 -5.35 2.43
N LEU A 102 4.94 -4.31 1.63
CA LEU A 102 4.06 -4.37 0.47
C LEU A 102 4.59 -5.24 -0.66
N ILE A 103 5.91 -5.29 -0.87
CA ILE A 103 6.49 -6.20 -1.86
C ILE A 103 6.28 -7.66 -1.45
N ILE A 104 6.55 -8.00 -0.19
CA ILE A 104 6.34 -9.36 0.33
C ILE A 104 4.86 -9.73 0.22
N THR A 105 3.97 -8.83 0.65
CA THR A 105 2.51 -9.02 0.56
C THR A 105 2.06 -9.18 -0.88
N GLY A 106 2.63 -8.40 -1.81
CA GLY A 106 2.36 -8.48 -3.23
C GLY A 106 2.74 -9.83 -3.83
N PHE A 107 3.91 -10.35 -3.49
CA PHE A 107 4.31 -11.69 -3.91
C PHE A 107 3.40 -12.77 -3.31
N MET A 108 3.05 -12.69 -2.03
CA MET A 108 2.11 -13.63 -1.40
C MET A 108 0.77 -13.65 -2.13
N CYS A 109 0.25 -12.49 -2.52
CA CYS A 109 -1.00 -12.37 -3.26
C CYS A 109 -0.91 -12.91 -4.70
N LEU A 110 0.26 -12.83 -5.35
CA LEU A 110 0.47 -13.28 -6.74
C LEU A 110 0.78 -14.77 -6.87
N TYR A 111 1.55 -15.33 -5.93
CA TYR A 111 1.85 -16.77 -5.90
C TYR A 111 0.67 -17.64 -5.48
N ARG A 112 -0.43 -17.00 -5.06
CA ARG A 112 -1.66 -17.67 -4.69
C ARG A 112 -2.44 -18.06 -5.96
N ASN A 113 -2.51 -19.38 -6.19
CA ASN A 113 -3.32 -19.98 -7.25
C ASN A 113 -4.79 -20.08 -6.86
#